data_AF-A0A955ZLJ1-F1
#
_entry.id   AF-A0A955ZLJ1-F1
#
_cell.length_a   1.000
_cell.length_b   1.000
_cell.length_c   1.000
_cell.angle_alpha   90.00
_cell.angle_beta   90.00
_cell.angle_gamma   90.00
#
_symmetry.space_group_name_H-M   'P 1'
#
loop_
_entity.id
_entity.type
_entity.pdbx_description
1 polymer ?
#
loop_
_entity_poly.entity_id
_entity_poly.type
_entity_poly.pdbx_seq_one_letter_code
_entity_poly.pdbx_strand_id
1 'polypeptide(L)'
;MRTTMISLLVVTVALLACKKEEDKTEAPRAEATPAATPVAPAPEPTPAEPARTAEPSDQPQSRTGIPTEGNSKPPTVAEWNAVGEITVRHSTPLGCETKLVREWLRVSCRTASSDANQILAVELTRGKDSGGIPPFVKKGVASIVTRVKPGMDAEWTYRWSQWGTRKLMVRWPNGAPSPTYEFDQSAPK
;
A
#
# COMPACT_ATOMS: atom_id res chain seq x y z
N MET A 1 -9.34 46.14 -25.63
CA MET A 1 -8.87 46.48 -24.26
C MET A 1 -8.14 45.25 -23.75
N ARG A 2 -6.79 45.23 -23.80
CA ARG A 2 -5.85 45.49 -22.68
C ARG A 2 -6.15 44.55 -21.49
N THR A 3 -5.27 43.65 -21.05
CA THR A 3 -3.86 43.93 -20.68
C THR A 3 -3.04 42.63 -20.59
N THR A 4 -1.94 42.59 -21.33
CA THR A 4 -0.81 41.66 -21.19
C THR A 4 -0.04 42.01 -19.92
N MET A 5 0.27 41.06 -19.04
CA MET A 5 1.27 41.27 -17.99
C MET A 5 2.25 40.09 -17.95
N ILE A 6 3.38 40.34 -18.60
CA ILE A 6 4.63 39.59 -18.54
C ILE A 6 5.36 40.09 -17.30
N SER A 7 5.65 39.21 -16.33
CA SER A 7 6.66 39.49 -15.30
C SER A 7 7.74 38.41 -15.38
N LEU A 8 8.83 38.78 -16.04
CA LEU A 8 10.14 38.17 -15.84
C LEU A 8 10.58 38.44 -14.41
N LEU A 9 10.98 37.39 -13.69
CA LEU A 9 11.88 37.55 -12.56
C LEU A 9 12.96 36.47 -12.65
N VAL A 10 14.06 36.89 -13.25
CA VAL A 10 15.35 36.20 -13.31
C VAL A 10 16.00 36.38 -11.94
N VAL A 11 16.15 35.29 -11.19
CA VAL A 11 17.01 35.27 -9.99
C VAL A 11 18.15 34.29 -10.25
N THR A 12 19.25 34.87 -10.69
CA THR A 12 20.58 34.27 -10.77
C THR A 12 21.17 34.26 -9.35
N VAL A 13 21.35 33.09 -8.74
CA VAL A 13 22.21 32.94 -7.55
C VAL A 13 23.32 31.97 -7.85
N ALA A 14 24.54 32.47 -7.68
CA ALA A 14 25.81 31.89 -8.05
C ALA A 14 26.30 30.83 -7.04
N LEU A 15 26.92 29.80 -7.59
CA LEU A 15 28.17 29.13 -7.18
C LEU A 15 28.71 29.39 -5.75
N LEU A 16 28.76 28.32 -4.95
CA LEU A 16 29.81 27.97 -3.98
C LEU A 16 29.75 26.44 -3.83
N ALA A 17 30.71 25.67 -4.33
CA ALA A 17 32.05 25.43 -3.80
C ALA A 17 32.15 24.00 -3.23
N CYS A 18 32.93 23.18 -3.93
CA CYS A 18 33.72 22.04 -3.49
C CYS A 18 33.37 21.36 -2.16
N LYS A 19 32.94 20.08 -2.24
CA LYS A 19 33.52 19.06 -1.38
C LYS A 19 33.70 17.75 -2.14
N LYS A 20 34.95 17.57 -2.56
CA LYS A 20 35.55 16.32 -3.01
C LYS A 20 35.66 15.45 -1.76
N GLU A 21 34.79 14.46 -1.61
CA GLU A 21 34.94 13.42 -0.59
C GLU A 21 35.66 12.22 -1.20
N GLU A 22 36.63 11.76 -0.43
CA GLU A 22 37.72 10.90 -0.81
C GLU A 22 37.26 9.45 -0.99
N ASP A 23 37.81 8.83 -2.03
CA ASP A 23 37.80 7.40 -2.28
C ASP A 23 38.47 6.69 -1.10
N LYS A 24 37.66 6.15 -0.19
CA LYS A 24 38.11 5.20 0.83
C LYS A 24 37.91 3.79 0.28
N THR A 25 38.87 3.37 -0.54
CA THR A 25 39.12 1.95 -0.83
C THR A 25 39.42 1.25 0.51
N GLU A 26 38.40 0.65 1.10
CA GLU A 26 38.52 -0.20 2.28
C GLU A 26 38.90 -1.61 1.80
N ALA A 27 40.09 -2.06 2.21
CA ALA A 27 40.61 -3.37 1.89
C ALA A 27 39.65 -4.48 2.34
N PRO A 28 39.58 -5.62 1.62
CA PRO A 28 38.77 -6.76 2.03
C PRO A 28 39.27 -7.29 3.38
N ARG A 29 38.50 -7.03 4.44
CA ARG A 29 38.66 -7.70 5.73
C ARG A 29 38.27 -9.15 5.53
N ALA A 30 39.24 -10.05 5.59
CA ALA A 30 39.00 -11.48 5.73
C ALA A 30 38.15 -11.69 6.99
N GLU A 31 36.85 -11.93 6.82
CA GLU A 31 35.99 -12.43 7.87
C GLU A 31 36.48 -13.83 8.24
N ALA A 32 36.99 -13.94 9.47
CA ALA A 32 37.23 -15.22 10.10
C ALA A 32 35.92 -16.00 10.11
N THR A 33 35.94 -17.19 9.49
CA THR A 33 34.86 -18.17 9.55
C THR A 33 34.52 -18.42 11.02
N PRO A 34 33.30 -18.09 11.50
CA PRO A 34 32.87 -18.45 12.83
C PRO A 34 32.90 -19.97 12.95
N ALA A 35 33.62 -20.47 13.96
CA ALA A 35 33.56 -21.87 14.34
C ALA A 35 32.09 -22.26 14.56
N ALA A 36 31.68 -23.36 13.93
CA ALA A 36 30.34 -23.90 14.05
C ALA A 36 30.04 -24.19 15.53
N THR A 37 29.19 -23.37 16.15
CA THR A 37 28.59 -23.68 17.44
C THR A 37 27.77 -24.96 17.27
N PRO A 38 27.98 -26.00 18.11
CA PRO A 38 27.16 -27.20 18.06
C PRO A 38 25.69 -26.82 18.23
N VAL A 39 24.90 -27.16 17.22
CA VAL A 39 23.46 -26.95 17.19
C VAL A 39 22.86 -27.75 18.34
N ALA A 40 22.37 -27.04 19.36
CA ALA A 40 21.57 -27.65 20.41
C ALA A 40 20.37 -28.36 19.75
N PRO A 41 20.03 -29.59 20.17
CA PRO A 41 18.91 -30.32 19.61
C PRO A 41 17.64 -29.46 19.66
N ALA A 42 16.95 -29.41 18.51
CA ALA A 42 15.69 -28.70 18.39
C ALA A 42 14.72 -29.21 19.47
N PRO A 43 14.02 -28.31 20.20
CA PRO A 43 13.00 -28.72 21.14
C PRO A 43 11.96 -29.58 20.40
N GLU A 44 11.57 -30.69 21.02
CA GLU A 44 10.53 -31.56 20.50
C GLU A 44 9.26 -30.72 20.22
N PRO A 45 8.54 -31.00 19.12
CA PRO A 45 7.33 -30.27 18.78
C PRO A 45 6.33 -30.40 19.93
N THR A 46 6.04 -29.29 20.60
CA THR A 46 4.92 -29.18 21.53
C THR A 46 3.66 -29.71 20.82
N PRO A 47 2.94 -30.68 21.39
CA PRO A 47 1.69 -31.17 20.83
C PRO A 47 0.80 -30.00 20.47
N ALA A 48 0.41 -29.91 19.19
CA ALA A 48 -0.49 -28.87 18.71
C ALA A 48 -1.76 -28.91 19.56
N GLU A 49 -2.06 -27.80 20.25
CA GLU A 49 -3.33 -27.63 20.95
C GLU A 49 -4.45 -27.88 19.92
N PRO A 50 -5.41 -28.79 20.19
CA PRO A 50 -6.45 -29.13 19.26
C PRO A 50 -7.15 -27.86 18.81
N ALA A 51 -7.16 -27.63 17.48
CA ALA A 51 -7.81 -26.51 16.87
C ALA A 51 -9.25 -26.42 17.40
N ARG A 52 -9.53 -25.40 18.22
CA ARG A 52 -10.90 -25.11 18.61
C ARG A 52 -11.65 -24.82 17.32
N THR A 53 -12.62 -25.67 17.02
CA THR A 53 -13.65 -25.40 16.03
C THR A 53 -14.25 -24.05 16.37
N ALA A 54 -13.92 -23.03 15.59
CA ALA A 54 -14.52 -21.72 15.73
C ALA A 54 -16.02 -21.88 15.51
N GLU A 55 -16.80 -21.58 16.54
CA GLU A 55 -18.27 -21.61 16.48
C GLU A 55 -18.72 -20.67 15.34
N PRO A 56 -19.67 -21.08 14.49
CA PRO A 56 -20.21 -20.21 13.45
C PRO A 56 -20.77 -18.94 14.10
N SER A 57 -20.15 -17.80 13.82
CA SER A 57 -20.62 -16.51 14.33
C SER A 57 -21.92 -16.15 13.59
N ASP A 58 -23.06 -16.36 14.26
CA ASP A 58 -24.42 -16.03 13.82
C ASP A 58 -24.69 -14.51 13.82
N GLN A 59 -23.74 -13.71 13.31
CA GLN A 59 -24.01 -12.31 13.04
C GLN A 59 -24.83 -12.21 11.75
N PRO A 60 -25.89 -11.39 11.71
CA PRO A 60 -26.65 -11.15 10.49
C PRO A 60 -25.69 -10.63 9.41
N GLN A 61 -25.33 -11.52 8.50
CA GLN A 61 -24.52 -11.17 7.35
C GLN A 61 -25.36 -10.19 6.55
N SER A 62 -24.92 -8.93 6.51
CA SER A 62 -25.47 -7.98 5.55
C SER A 62 -25.41 -8.65 4.17
N ARG A 63 -26.39 -8.40 3.29
CA ARG A 63 -26.43 -8.96 1.92
C ARG A 63 -25.18 -8.60 1.08
N THR A 64 -24.28 -7.84 1.68
CA THR A 64 -23.09 -7.21 1.13
C THR A 64 -21.82 -7.76 1.81
N GLY A 65 -21.95 -8.53 2.90
CA GLY A 65 -20.86 -9.09 3.70
C GLY A 65 -20.09 -8.07 4.54
N ILE A 66 -20.42 -6.78 4.45
CA ILE A 66 -19.73 -5.70 5.16
C ILE A 66 -20.64 -5.19 6.28
N PRO A 67 -20.22 -5.28 7.55
CA PRO A 67 -20.96 -4.69 8.67
C PRO A 67 -21.07 -3.17 8.47
N THR A 68 -22.28 -2.64 8.45
CA THR A 68 -22.56 -1.20 8.27
C THR A 68 -22.19 -0.36 9.50
N GLU A 69 -22.01 -0.99 10.67
CA GLU A 69 -21.74 -0.33 11.95
C GLU A 69 -20.24 -0.41 12.33
N GLY A 70 -19.35 0.01 11.44
CA GLY A 70 -17.91 -0.23 11.58
C GLY A 70 -17.10 0.92 12.19
N ASN A 71 -16.94 0.93 13.52
CA ASN A 71 -15.77 1.53 14.20
C ASN A 71 -14.75 0.46 14.60
N SER A 72 -14.77 -0.69 13.90
CA SER A 72 -13.91 -1.81 14.25
C SER A 72 -12.44 -1.44 14.11
N LYS A 73 -11.60 -2.11 14.90
CA LYS A 73 -10.14 -1.97 14.81
C LYS A 73 -9.63 -2.46 13.44
N PRO A 74 -8.48 -1.93 12.96
CA PRO A 74 -7.80 -2.46 11.78
C PRO A 74 -7.61 -3.97 11.88
N PRO A 75 -7.78 -4.74 10.79
CA PRO A 75 -7.58 -6.17 10.80
C PRO A 75 -6.11 -6.51 11.06
N THR A 76 -5.92 -7.63 11.75
CA THR A 76 -4.63 -8.26 12.00
C THR A 76 -4.04 -8.85 10.72
N VAL A 77 -2.74 -9.13 10.72
CA VAL A 77 -2.06 -9.78 9.59
C VAL A 77 -2.67 -11.15 9.27
N ALA A 78 -3.08 -11.91 10.29
CA ALA A 78 -3.73 -13.21 10.12
C ALA A 78 -5.07 -13.08 9.37
N GLU A 79 -5.91 -12.10 9.74
CA GLU A 79 -7.16 -11.82 9.03
C GLU A 79 -6.92 -11.46 7.55
N TRP A 80 -5.91 -10.63 7.26
CA TRP A 80 -5.56 -10.29 5.87
C TRP A 80 -5.04 -11.47 5.05
N ASN A 81 -4.37 -12.43 5.70
CA ASN A 81 -3.86 -13.63 5.03
C ASN A 81 -4.96 -14.67 4.80
N ALA A 82 -5.99 -14.68 5.63
CA ALA A 82 -7.12 -15.60 5.52
C ALA A 82 -8.07 -15.26 4.35
N VAL A 83 -8.10 -14.01 3.88
CA VAL A 83 -8.95 -13.60 2.75
C VAL A 83 -8.20 -13.61 1.41
N GLY A 84 -8.93 -13.97 0.35
CA GLY A 84 -8.46 -13.89 -1.02
C GLY A 84 -8.41 -12.45 -1.56
N GLU A 85 -7.75 -12.29 -2.71
CA GLU A 85 -7.76 -11.04 -3.46
C GLU A 85 -9.13 -10.83 -4.13
N ILE A 86 -9.63 -9.60 -4.08
CA ILE A 86 -10.82 -9.20 -4.85
C ILE A 86 -10.40 -8.61 -6.19
N THR A 87 -11.19 -8.87 -7.24
CA THR A 87 -10.90 -8.33 -8.57
C THR A 87 -11.16 -6.83 -8.62
N VAL A 88 -10.12 -6.06 -8.93
CA VAL A 88 -10.20 -4.62 -9.16
C VAL A 88 -9.72 -4.32 -10.57
N ARG A 89 -10.53 -3.54 -11.31
CA ARG A 89 -10.20 -3.19 -12.69
C ARG A 89 -8.84 -2.49 -12.73
N HIS A 90 -7.98 -2.96 -13.64
CA HIS A 90 -6.63 -2.45 -13.89
C HIS A 90 -5.60 -2.66 -12.73
N SER A 91 -5.98 -3.32 -11.63
CA SER A 91 -5.07 -3.58 -10.48
C SER A 91 -3.94 -4.56 -10.81
N THR A 92 -4.27 -5.69 -11.46
CA THR A 92 -3.28 -6.76 -11.72
C THR A 92 -2.13 -6.30 -12.63
N PRO A 93 -2.36 -5.59 -13.77
CA PRO A 93 -1.27 -5.07 -14.59
C PRO A 93 -0.37 -4.06 -13.86
N LEU A 94 -0.88 -3.39 -12.82
CA LEU A 94 -0.13 -2.44 -12.00
C LEU A 94 0.67 -3.12 -10.88
N GLY A 95 0.58 -4.46 -10.74
CA GLY A 95 1.22 -5.19 -9.63
C GLY A 95 0.59 -4.91 -8.28
N CYS A 96 -0.71 -4.58 -8.26
CA CYS A 96 -1.45 -4.26 -7.04
C CYS A 96 -2.34 -5.43 -6.60
N GLU A 97 -2.18 -5.84 -5.35
CA GLU A 97 -3.05 -6.78 -4.64
C GLU A 97 -4.12 -5.99 -3.87
N THR A 98 -5.39 -6.33 -4.09
CA THR A 98 -6.51 -5.72 -3.33
C THR A 98 -7.23 -6.73 -2.46
N LYS A 99 -7.33 -6.45 -1.16
CA LYS A 99 -8.05 -7.30 -0.20
C LYS A 99 -9.10 -6.50 0.55
N LEU A 100 -10.20 -7.17 0.88
CA LEU A 100 -11.28 -6.62 1.68
C LEU A 100 -11.55 -7.54 2.87
N VAL A 101 -11.43 -7.01 4.09
CA VAL A 101 -11.75 -7.71 5.33
C VAL A 101 -12.75 -6.87 6.09
N ARG A 102 -13.98 -7.36 6.24
CA ARG A 102 -15.08 -6.58 6.86
C ARG A 102 -15.23 -5.23 6.15
N GLU A 103 -15.12 -4.11 6.87
CA GLU A 103 -15.16 -2.76 6.31
C GLU A 103 -13.79 -2.22 5.87
N TRP A 104 -12.72 -2.99 5.97
CA TRP A 104 -11.36 -2.53 5.71
C TRP A 104 -10.88 -2.96 4.34
N LEU A 105 -10.47 -1.98 3.53
CA LEU A 105 -9.83 -2.17 2.24
C LEU A 105 -8.33 -2.02 2.39
N ARG A 106 -7.57 -2.99 1.90
CA ARG A 106 -6.13 -2.90 1.71
C ARG A 106 -5.81 -2.97 0.22
N VAL A 107 -5.07 -1.98 -0.29
CA VAL A 107 -4.49 -2.03 -1.63
C VAL A 107 -2.99 -1.89 -1.51
N SER A 108 -2.26 -2.94 -1.90
CA SER A 108 -0.81 -3.01 -1.84
C SER A 108 -0.25 -3.19 -3.25
N CYS A 109 0.36 -2.14 -3.77
CA CYS A 109 1.10 -2.16 -5.03
C CYS A 109 2.57 -2.48 -4.75
N ARG A 110 3.14 -3.40 -5.53
CA ARG A 110 4.52 -3.86 -5.38
C ARG A 110 5.23 -3.82 -6.72
N THR A 111 6.46 -3.35 -6.71
CA THR A 111 7.38 -3.39 -7.85
C THR A 111 8.67 -4.07 -7.41
N ALA A 112 9.34 -4.79 -8.31
CA ALA A 112 10.62 -5.40 -7.98
C ALA A 112 11.63 -4.29 -7.64
N SER A 113 12.61 -4.56 -6.77
CA SER A 113 13.64 -3.54 -6.44
C SER A 113 14.50 -3.15 -7.66
N SER A 114 14.58 -4.02 -8.66
CA SER A 114 15.29 -3.80 -9.93
C SER A 114 14.40 -3.23 -11.04
N ASP A 115 13.10 -3.03 -10.79
CA ASP A 115 12.20 -2.48 -11.81
C ASP A 115 12.50 -1.00 -12.08
N ALA A 116 12.47 -0.60 -13.36
CA ALA A 116 12.56 0.81 -13.73
C ALA A 116 11.35 1.62 -13.24
N ASN A 117 10.23 0.93 -12.95
CA ASN A 117 8.93 1.50 -12.61
C ASN A 117 8.70 1.54 -11.10
N GLN A 118 9.61 2.14 -10.32
CA GLN A 118 9.48 2.23 -8.86
C GLN A 118 8.27 3.06 -8.44
N ILE A 119 7.57 2.61 -7.39
CA ILE A 119 6.51 3.40 -6.75
C ILE A 119 7.14 4.45 -5.84
N LEU A 120 6.84 5.72 -6.13
CA LEU A 120 7.41 6.89 -5.47
C LEU A 120 6.52 7.43 -4.34
N ALA A 121 5.20 7.38 -4.50
CA ALA A 121 4.26 7.94 -3.52
C ALA A 121 2.87 7.31 -3.62
N VAL A 122 2.11 7.40 -2.52
CA VAL A 122 0.66 7.23 -2.51
C VAL A 122 0.03 8.27 -1.58
N GLU A 123 -1.00 8.96 -2.05
CA GLU A 123 -1.65 10.05 -1.34
C GLU A 123 -3.17 10.10 -1.60
N LEU A 124 -3.94 10.60 -0.65
CA LEU A 124 -5.38 10.84 -0.81
C LEU A 124 -5.58 12.17 -1.53
N THR A 125 -6.08 12.15 -2.77
CA THR A 125 -6.26 13.36 -3.60
C THR A 125 -7.70 13.87 -3.64
N ARG A 126 -8.68 13.02 -3.38
CA ARG A 126 -10.10 13.42 -3.26
C ARG A 126 -10.78 12.63 -2.14
N GLY A 127 -11.75 13.26 -1.51
CA GLY A 127 -12.57 12.67 -0.46
C GLY A 127 -12.07 13.06 0.92
N LYS A 128 -12.64 12.43 1.94
CA LYS A 128 -12.19 12.57 3.32
C LYS A 128 -11.67 11.22 3.78
N ASP A 129 -10.57 11.24 4.53
CA ASP A 129 -10.13 10.05 5.23
C ASP A 129 -11.26 9.59 6.16
N SER A 130 -11.79 8.40 5.91
CA SER A 130 -12.85 7.79 6.73
C SER A 130 -12.25 7.06 7.94
N GLY A 131 -11.01 7.39 8.26
CA GLY A 131 -10.11 6.72 9.17
C GLY A 131 -9.43 5.54 8.49
N GLY A 132 -8.19 5.32 8.87
CA GLY A 132 -7.35 4.30 8.28
C GLY A 132 -6.00 4.24 8.97
N ILE A 133 -5.11 3.45 8.38
CA ILE A 133 -3.69 3.53 8.68
C ILE A 133 -3.09 4.52 7.67
N PRO A 134 -2.19 5.42 8.09
CA PRO A 134 -1.50 6.31 7.16
C PRO A 134 -0.88 5.52 5.98
N PRO A 135 -0.87 6.09 4.77
CA PRO A 135 -0.28 5.45 3.60
C PRO A 135 1.18 5.06 3.89
N PHE A 136 1.57 3.87 3.43
CA PHE A 136 2.91 3.33 3.58
C PHE A 136 3.61 3.28 2.22
N VAL A 137 4.82 3.83 2.13
CA VAL A 137 5.67 3.72 0.93
C VAL A 137 7.10 3.38 1.35
N LYS A 138 7.62 2.22 0.92
CA LYS A 138 8.99 1.79 1.21
C LYS A 138 9.44 0.68 0.26
N LYS A 139 10.67 0.77 -0.26
CA LYS A 139 11.36 -0.30 -1.03
C LYS A 139 10.49 -0.92 -2.13
N GLY A 140 9.92 -0.09 -3.02
CA GLY A 140 9.08 -0.58 -4.12
C GLY A 140 7.69 -1.07 -3.71
N VAL A 141 7.28 -0.85 -2.46
CA VAL A 141 5.92 -1.16 -1.98
C VAL A 141 5.20 0.14 -1.61
N ALA A 142 4.00 0.32 -2.12
CA ALA A 142 3.06 1.32 -1.65
C ALA A 142 1.76 0.64 -1.21
N SER A 143 1.30 0.93 0.01
CA SER A 143 0.11 0.32 0.58
C SER A 143 -0.77 1.35 1.25
N ILE A 144 -2.07 1.21 1.04
CA ILE A 144 -3.09 1.91 1.82
C ILE A 144 -3.92 0.88 2.59
N VAL A 145 -4.43 1.30 3.76
CA VAL A 145 -5.43 0.56 4.52
C VAL A 145 -6.48 1.57 5.00
N THR A 146 -7.69 1.50 4.45
CA THR A 146 -8.76 2.47 4.72
C THR A 146 -10.08 1.77 5.01
N ARG A 147 -10.95 2.42 5.78
CA ARG A 147 -12.30 1.93 6.05
C ARG A 147 -13.27 2.39 4.96
N VAL A 148 -13.93 1.46 4.30
CA VAL A 148 -14.97 1.74 3.30
C VAL A 148 -16.33 1.80 3.99
N LYS A 149 -17.09 2.88 3.74
CA LYS A 149 -18.42 3.10 4.33
C LYS A 149 -19.41 3.58 3.26
N PRO A 150 -20.72 3.35 3.44
CA PRO A 150 -21.73 3.99 2.60
C PRO A 150 -21.56 5.52 2.58
N GLY A 151 -21.71 6.11 1.40
CA GLY A 151 -21.46 7.53 1.13
C GLY A 151 -20.01 7.88 0.85
N MET A 152 -19.09 6.90 0.86
CA MET A 152 -17.68 7.15 0.54
C MET A 152 -17.49 7.45 -0.95
N ASP A 153 -16.72 8.50 -1.23
CA ASP A 153 -16.11 8.77 -2.53
C ASP A 153 -14.68 9.27 -2.29
N ALA A 154 -13.71 8.38 -2.49
CA ALA A 154 -12.30 8.65 -2.23
C ALA A 154 -11.45 8.35 -3.48
N GLU A 155 -10.45 9.18 -3.72
CA GLU A 155 -9.45 8.99 -4.77
C GLU A 155 -8.07 8.95 -4.14
N TRP A 156 -7.34 7.85 -4.36
CA TRP A 156 -5.95 7.69 -3.96
C TRP A 156 -5.06 7.75 -5.18
N THR A 157 -4.11 8.67 -5.22
CA THR A 157 -3.14 8.77 -6.31
C THR A 157 -1.86 8.04 -5.93
N TYR A 158 -1.54 7.02 -6.70
CA TYR A 158 -0.25 6.35 -6.68
C TYR A 158 0.63 6.97 -7.77
N ARG A 159 1.91 7.19 -7.46
CA ARG A 159 2.89 7.77 -8.39
C ARG A 159 4.02 6.78 -8.62
N TRP A 160 4.27 6.44 -9.88
CA TRP A 160 5.40 5.65 -10.34
C TRP A 160 6.44 6.55 -11.02
N SER A 161 7.69 6.09 -11.06
CA SER A 161 8.80 6.80 -11.70
C SER A 161 8.60 7.02 -13.19
N GLN A 162 8.23 5.97 -13.94
CA GLN A 162 8.12 6.01 -15.41
C GLN A 162 6.66 5.91 -15.89
N TRP A 163 5.78 5.23 -15.13
CA TRP A 163 4.38 5.07 -15.52
C TRP A 163 3.51 6.32 -15.25
N GLY A 164 4.05 7.31 -14.53
CA GLY A 164 3.30 8.49 -14.11
C GLY A 164 2.37 8.19 -12.94
N THR A 165 1.19 8.80 -12.94
CA THR A 165 0.20 8.66 -11.86
C THR A 165 -0.92 7.70 -12.23
N ARG A 166 -1.40 6.93 -11.25
CA ARG A 166 -2.66 6.17 -11.36
C ARG A 166 -3.53 6.45 -10.16
N LYS A 167 -4.82 6.51 -10.39
CA LYS A 167 -5.83 6.89 -9.40
C LYS A 167 -6.68 5.69 -9.08
N LEU A 168 -6.59 5.22 -7.84
CA LEU A 168 -7.56 4.29 -7.29
C LEU A 168 -8.79 5.06 -6.83
N MET A 169 -9.92 4.79 -7.46
CA MET A 169 -11.23 5.31 -7.08
C MET A 169 -11.94 4.29 -6.20
N VAL A 170 -12.37 4.74 -5.03
CA VAL A 170 -13.16 3.94 -4.07
C VAL A 170 -14.49 4.64 -3.89
N ARG A 171 -15.57 4.06 -4.41
CA ARG A 171 -16.91 4.66 -4.39
C ARG A 171 -17.93 3.71 -3.79
N TRP A 172 -18.64 4.19 -2.78
CA TRP A 172 -19.78 3.49 -2.22
C TRP A 172 -20.95 4.48 -2.07
N PRO A 173 -21.79 4.65 -3.10
CA PRO A 173 -22.96 5.51 -2.99
C PRO A 173 -23.90 5.06 -1.87
N ASN A 174 -24.59 6.00 -1.23
CA ASN A 174 -25.61 5.69 -0.22
C ASN A 174 -26.70 4.79 -0.81
N GLY A 175 -27.04 3.71 -0.10
CA GLY A 175 -28.04 2.72 -0.54
C GLY A 175 -27.53 1.72 -1.59
N ALA A 176 -26.32 1.89 -2.13
CA ALA A 176 -25.74 0.87 -3.00
C ALA A 176 -25.37 -0.38 -2.18
N PRO A 177 -25.58 -1.59 -2.74
CA PRO A 177 -25.29 -2.83 -2.02
C PRO A 177 -23.78 -2.96 -1.76
N SER A 178 -22.91 -2.55 -2.67
CA SER A 178 -21.48 -2.72 -2.48
C SER A 178 -20.70 -1.49 -2.94
N PRO A 179 -19.49 -1.29 -2.38
CA PRO A 179 -18.53 -0.37 -2.96
C PRO A 179 -18.06 -0.85 -4.33
N THR A 180 -17.49 0.08 -5.09
CA THR A 180 -16.81 -0.14 -6.36
C THR A 180 -15.37 0.36 -6.24
N TYR A 181 -14.45 -0.39 -6.84
CA TYR A 181 -13.02 -0.13 -6.80
C TYR A 181 -12.47 -0.20 -8.21
N GLU A 182 -11.74 0.81 -8.65
CA GLU A 182 -11.18 0.87 -9.99
C GLU A 182 -9.95 1.75 -10.03
N PHE A 183 -8.90 1.32 -10.74
CA PHE A 183 -7.85 2.24 -11.17
C PHE A 183 -8.27 2.93 -12.47
N ASP A 184 -7.99 4.21 -12.61
CA ASP A 184 -8.34 5.01 -13.80
C ASP A 184 -7.73 4.47 -15.10
N GLN A 185 -6.54 3.87 -15.05
CA GLN A 185 -5.82 3.36 -16.21
C GLN A 185 -5.00 2.10 -15.85
N SER A 186 -4.71 1.26 -16.84
CA SER A 186 -3.78 0.13 -16.69
C SER A 186 -2.32 0.58 -16.64
N ALA A 187 -1.42 -0.38 -16.38
CA ALA A 187 -0.02 -0.18 -16.73
C ALA A 187 0.10 0.19 -18.21
N PRO A 188 1.01 1.12 -18.57
CA PRO A 188 1.30 1.41 -19.97
C PRO A 188 1.86 0.14 -20.63
N LYS A 189 1.52 -0.06 -21.91
CA LYS A 189 2.03 -1.18 -22.71
C LYS A 189 3.46 -0.95 -23.15
#